data_AF-A0A2V7QWF5-F1
#
_entry.id   AF-A0A2V7QWF5-F1
#
_cell.length_a   1.000
_cell.length_b   1.000
_cell.length_c   1.000
_cell.angle_alpha   90.00
_cell.angle_beta   90.00
_cell.angle_gamma   90.00
#
_symmetry.space_group_name_H-M   'P 1'
#
loop_
_entity.id
_entity.type
_entity.pdbx_description
1 polymer ?
#
loop_
_entity_poly.entity_id
_entity_poly.type
_entity_poly.pdbx_seq_one_letter_code
_entity_poly.pdbx_strand_id
1 'polypeptide(L)'
;PGHTAIFHFTMYSEMLDLYRRDPKAFGLPDDVIIVWPDDNDGHMRGLPTDRGRWKHGVYYHLAYLGGNLSKQTTHTVAPATIAGEFQKIVQAGATEYMLVNVSELRDYVMGARMIADITWHAPAVYASPDPAGRYLSWWTREYFAPAAAQARAAYDAYHTLLDTPDKLWYASEAVQNLIERLWRRASGQPFTPSNADTLAVLRSRIALLDSALAREAEAGSAMNRPERRFFSVDVGLGLRVDERQTRAALTLADALQAPDSSAMWRLLREAVTPLEQLENDFARAEYPPFDRWYGETWIRAGLQRNNSHRAYVELRAFIGSDGRSRLEPLPAFGRPPTAAGASAPVRTP
;
A
#
# COMPACT_ATOMS: atom_id res chain seq x y z
N PRO A 1 -31.80 -0.79 25.84
CA PRO A 1 -32.05 -1.00 27.29
C PRO A 1 -32.29 -2.49 27.56
N GLY A 2 -31.54 -3.12 28.47
CA GLY A 2 -31.67 -4.56 28.78
C GLY A 2 -30.62 -5.50 28.17
N HIS A 3 -29.61 -4.97 27.47
CA HIS A 3 -28.44 -5.74 27.03
C HIS A 3 -27.23 -5.42 27.92
N THR A 4 -26.49 -6.44 28.34
CA THR A 4 -25.19 -6.28 28.98
C THR A 4 -24.25 -5.57 28.02
N ALA A 5 -23.57 -4.51 28.47
CA ALA A 5 -22.59 -3.82 27.65
C ALA A 5 -21.41 -4.75 27.34
N ILE A 6 -20.95 -4.75 26.09
CA ILE A 6 -19.76 -5.50 25.66
C ILE A 6 -18.60 -4.51 25.60
N PHE A 7 -17.52 -4.80 26.31
CA PHE A 7 -16.31 -3.99 26.32
C PHE A 7 -15.18 -4.74 25.62
N HIS A 8 -14.36 -3.99 24.87
CA HIS A 8 -13.12 -4.51 24.32
C HIS A 8 -11.95 -3.60 24.70
N PHE A 9 -10.77 -4.19 24.82
CA PHE A 9 -9.51 -3.50 25.07
C PHE A 9 -8.55 -3.79 23.92
N THR A 10 -8.28 -2.76 23.11
CA THR A 10 -7.42 -2.90 21.93
C THR A 10 -5.98 -2.55 22.27
N MET A 11 -5.10 -3.53 22.15
CA MET A 11 -3.68 -3.41 22.48
C MET A 11 -2.88 -2.74 21.35
N TYR A 12 -3.36 -1.64 20.80
CA TYR A 12 -2.73 -1.00 19.64
C TYR A 12 -1.46 -0.22 20.03
N SER A 13 -0.47 -0.19 19.11
CA SER A 13 0.79 0.54 19.29
C SER A 13 1.54 0.15 20.58
N GLU A 14 1.84 1.10 21.46
CA GLU A 14 2.57 0.92 22.72
C GLU A 14 1.83 0.05 23.74
N MET A 15 0.50 -0.02 23.62
CA MET A 15 -0.34 -0.77 24.55
C MET A 15 -0.05 -2.27 24.50
N LEU A 16 0.36 -2.82 23.33
CA LEU A 16 0.76 -4.22 23.21
C LEU A 16 1.97 -4.54 24.09
N ASP A 17 2.99 -3.69 24.04
CA ASP A 17 4.24 -3.94 24.75
C ASP A 17 4.08 -3.70 26.25
N LEU A 18 3.25 -2.72 26.65
CA LEU A 18 2.87 -2.53 28.05
C LEU A 18 2.07 -3.72 28.58
N TYR A 19 1.07 -4.20 27.82
CA TYR A 19 0.28 -5.38 28.19
C TYR A 19 1.15 -6.62 28.34
N ARG A 20 2.09 -6.88 27.43
CA ARG A 20 2.98 -8.04 27.51
C ARG A 20 3.90 -8.03 28.73
N ARG A 21 4.31 -6.85 29.19
CA ARG A 21 5.19 -6.72 30.37
C ARG A 21 4.45 -7.06 31.66
N ASP A 22 3.25 -6.53 31.83
CA ASP A 22 2.43 -6.82 33.01
C ASP A 22 0.92 -6.68 32.69
N PRO A 23 0.26 -7.79 32.27
CA PRO A 23 -1.18 -7.77 32.00
C PRO A 23 -2.02 -7.38 33.24
N LYS A 24 -1.54 -7.68 34.46
CA LYS A 24 -2.29 -7.43 35.70
C LYS A 24 -2.35 -5.94 36.04
N ALA A 25 -1.34 -5.16 35.64
CA ALA A 25 -1.29 -3.71 35.85
C ALA A 25 -2.49 -2.96 35.22
N PHE A 26 -3.13 -3.55 34.21
CA PHE A 26 -4.28 -2.94 33.53
C PHE A 26 -5.59 -3.08 34.31
N GLY A 27 -5.68 -4.00 35.28
CA GLY A 27 -6.90 -4.20 36.07
C GLY A 27 -8.16 -4.45 35.24
N LEU A 28 -8.03 -5.16 34.11
CA LEU A 28 -9.13 -5.32 33.16
C LEU A 28 -10.25 -6.21 33.72
N PRO A 29 -11.53 -5.87 33.45
CA PRO A 29 -12.69 -6.69 33.83
C PRO A 29 -12.65 -8.11 33.27
N ASP A 30 -13.37 -9.04 33.90
CA ASP A 30 -13.36 -10.46 33.56
C ASP A 30 -14.05 -10.78 32.23
N ASP A 31 -14.95 -9.92 31.77
CA ASP A 31 -15.77 -10.06 30.56
C ASP A 31 -15.26 -9.22 29.37
N VAL A 32 -14.11 -8.55 29.50
CA VAL A 32 -13.53 -7.78 28.40
C VAL A 32 -13.04 -8.68 27.28
N ILE A 33 -13.17 -8.21 26.04
CA ILE A 33 -12.52 -8.81 24.87
C ILE A 33 -11.15 -8.18 24.67
N ILE A 34 -10.09 -8.99 24.69
CA ILE A 34 -8.73 -8.54 24.39
C ILE A 34 -8.52 -8.55 22.87
N VAL A 35 -8.27 -7.38 22.28
CA VAL A 35 -8.13 -7.22 20.83
C VAL A 35 -6.66 -7.04 20.46
N TRP A 36 -6.14 -7.99 19.69
CA TRP A 36 -4.74 -8.06 19.26
C TRP A 36 -4.55 -7.32 17.92
N PRO A 37 -3.56 -6.42 17.78
CA PRO A 37 -3.30 -5.76 16.52
C PRO A 37 -2.31 -6.53 15.63
N ASP A 38 -2.41 -6.30 14.33
CA ASP A 38 -1.32 -6.56 13.38
C ASP A 38 -0.23 -5.46 13.44
N ASP A 39 0.72 -5.53 12.53
CA ASP A 39 1.81 -4.56 12.34
C ASP A 39 1.45 -3.40 11.41
N ASN A 40 0.14 -3.25 11.14
CA ASN A 40 -0.45 -2.35 10.15
C ASN A 40 -0.24 -2.75 8.68
N ASP A 41 0.41 -3.89 8.41
CA ASP A 41 0.62 -4.45 7.08
C ASP A 41 0.10 -5.88 6.95
N GLY A 42 -0.84 -6.25 7.81
CA GLY A 42 -1.50 -7.53 7.77
C GLY A 42 -0.75 -8.67 8.46
N HIS A 43 0.33 -8.43 9.21
CA HIS A 43 1.00 -9.48 9.99
C HIS A 43 0.73 -9.33 11.48
N MET A 44 0.17 -10.36 12.13
CA MET A 44 -0.16 -10.28 13.55
C MET A 44 1.09 -10.08 14.40
N ARG A 45 1.14 -8.99 15.18
CA ARG A 45 2.26 -8.74 16.12
C ARG A 45 2.24 -9.69 17.30
N GLY A 46 1.10 -10.30 17.58
CA GLY A 46 0.88 -11.24 18.67
C GLY A 46 -0.51 -11.86 18.62
N LEU A 47 -0.64 -12.99 19.28
CA LEU A 47 -1.88 -13.74 19.46
C LEU A 47 -1.88 -14.37 20.86
N PRO A 48 -3.05 -14.74 21.42
CA PRO A 48 -3.09 -15.37 22.73
C PRO A 48 -2.42 -16.74 22.69
N THR A 49 -1.45 -16.97 23.57
CA THR A 49 -0.82 -18.28 23.78
C THR A 49 -1.62 -19.12 24.78
N ASP A 50 -2.25 -18.46 25.74
CA ASP A 50 -3.27 -19.00 26.63
C ASP A 50 -4.46 -18.04 26.59
N ARG A 51 -5.67 -18.57 26.39
CA ARG A 51 -6.90 -17.78 26.33
C ARG A 51 -7.35 -17.35 27.73
N GLY A 52 -6.97 -18.12 28.76
CA GLY A 52 -7.38 -17.86 30.13
C GLY A 52 -8.89 -17.63 30.25
N ARG A 53 -9.26 -16.61 31.03
CA ARG A 53 -10.67 -16.23 31.26
C ARG A 53 -11.26 -15.31 30.19
N TRP A 54 -10.42 -14.65 29.39
CA TRP A 54 -10.87 -13.61 28.48
C TRP A 54 -11.25 -14.15 27.12
N LYS A 55 -12.13 -13.41 26.46
CA LYS A 55 -12.39 -13.58 25.04
C LYS A 55 -11.36 -12.78 24.25
N HIS A 56 -11.11 -13.19 23.02
CA HIS A 56 -10.06 -12.60 22.19
C HIS A 56 -10.59 -12.29 20.79
N GLY A 57 -10.16 -11.15 20.26
CA GLY A 57 -10.43 -10.73 18.90
C GLY A 57 -9.21 -10.06 18.29
N VAL A 58 -9.34 -9.55 17.07
CA VAL A 58 -8.23 -8.91 16.37
C VAL A 58 -8.61 -7.61 15.70
N TYR A 59 -7.61 -6.74 15.56
CA TYR A 59 -7.65 -5.53 14.75
C TYR A 59 -6.61 -5.67 13.63
N TYR A 60 -7.08 -5.71 12.38
CA TYR A 60 -6.30 -6.04 11.20
C TYR A 60 -6.37 -4.93 10.15
N HIS A 61 -5.31 -4.72 9.38
CA HIS A 61 -5.24 -3.64 8.40
C HIS A 61 -5.13 -4.18 6.97
N LEU A 62 -6.12 -3.82 6.14
CA LEU A 62 -5.97 -3.84 4.68
C LEU A 62 -5.48 -2.49 4.17
N ALA A 63 -5.91 -1.41 4.83
CA ALA A 63 -5.49 -0.04 4.59
C ALA A 63 -4.80 0.54 5.83
N TYR A 64 -3.86 1.46 5.62
CA TYR A 64 -3.16 2.13 6.72
C TYR A 64 -2.58 3.48 6.29
N LEU A 65 -2.51 4.45 7.21
CA LEU A 65 -1.81 5.72 7.01
C LEU A 65 -0.71 5.82 8.08
N GLY A 66 0.54 5.72 7.66
CA GLY A 66 1.66 5.81 8.59
C GLY A 66 3.00 5.50 7.93
N GLY A 67 3.74 6.55 7.59
CA GLY A 67 5.09 6.46 7.04
C GLY A 67 5.17 5.47 5.86
N ASN A 68 6.06 4.49 5.99
CA ASN A 68 6.41 3.60 4.90
C ASN A 68 5.39 2.49 4.59
N LEU A 69 4.42 2.28 5.48
CA LEU A 69 3.39 1.24 5.35
C LEU A 69 2.08 1.79 4.79
N SER A 70 2.07 3.04 4.34
CA SER A 70 0.86 3.70 3.87
C SER A 70 0.27 2.96 2.67
N LYS A 71 -0.98 2.54 2.79
CA LYS A 71 -1.80 1.84 1.80
C LYS A 71 -3.10 2.63 1.66
N GLN A 72 -3.16 3.53 0.68
CA GLN A 72 -4.27 4.47 0.47
C GLN A 72 -4.56 4.69 -1.02
N THR A 73 -4.13 3.78 -1.90
CA THR A 73 -4.24 3.93 -3.35
C THR A 73 -4.65 2.62 -4.03
N THR A 74 -4.06 1.51 -3.62
CA THR A 74 -4.41 0.16 -4.10
C THR A 74 -4.20 -0.85 -2.97
N HIS A 75 -4.77 -2.05 -3.10
CA HIS A 75 -4.52 -3.15 -2.16
C HIS A 75 -3.14 -3.76 -2.37
N THR A 76 -2.41 -3.96 -1.27
CA THR A 76 -1.13 -4.67 -1.30
C THR A 76 -1.10 -5.84 -0.34
N VAL A 77 -2.09 -6.03 0.54
CA VAL A 77 -2.14 -7.23 1.41
C VAL A 77 -2.68 -8.40 0.59
N ALA A 78 -1.80 -9.30 0.17
CA ALA A 78 -2.17 -10.40 -0.72
C ALA A 78 -3.12 -11.42 -0.04
N PRO A 79 -4.00 -12.09 -0.81
CA PRO A 79 -4.86 -13.17 -0.30
C PRO A 79 -4.10 -14.27 0.44
N ALA A 80 -2.87 -14.58 0.02
CA ALA A 80 -2.02 -15.55 0.71
C ALA A 80 -1.64 -15.10 2.13
N THR A 81 -1.31 -13.82 2.31
CA THR A 81 -1.03 -13.20 3.62
C THR A 81 -2.27 -13.26 4.51
N ILE A 82 -3.43 -12.83 3.99
CA ILE A 82 -4.71 -12.88 4.71
C ILE A 82 -5.01 -14.32 5.15
N ALA A 83 -4.94 -15.29 4.23
CA ALA A 83 -5.23 -16.68 4.54
C ALA A 83 -4.32 -17.24 5.64
N GLY A 84 -3.02 -17.01 5.55
CA GLY A 84 -2.04 -17.51 6.51
C GLY A 84 -2.19 -16.88 7.89
N GLU A 85 -2.40 -15.57 7.97
CA GLU A 85 -2.54 -14.85 9.23
C GLU A 85 -3.87 -15.17 9.92
N PHE A 86 -4.96 -15.26 9.16
CA PHE A 86 -6.25 -15.67 9.73
C PHE A 86 -6.28 -17.13 10.16
N GLN A 87 -5.45 -18.01 9.57
CA GLN A 87 -5.33 -19.38 10.06
C GLN A 87 -4.73 -19.38 11.47
N LYS A 88 -3.69 -18.57 11.70
CA LYS A 88 -3.09 -18.38 13.03
C LYS A 88 -4.10 -17.78 14.02
N ILE A 89 -4.86 -16.78 13.60
CA ILE A 89 -5.90 -16.13 14.43
C ILE A 89 -6.94 -17.14 14.90
N VAL A 90 -7.45 -17.97 13.98
CA VAL A 90 -8.45 -19.01 14.28
C VAL A 90 -7.86 -20.09 15.19
N GLN A 91 -6.63 -20.54 14.92
CA GLN A 91 -5.93 -21.52 15.77
C GLN A 91 -5.68 -21.00 17.19
N ALA A 92 -5.37 -19.72 17.34
CA ALA A 92 -5.20 -19.08 18.64
C ALA A 92 -6.54 -18.84 19.38
N GLY A 93 -7.69 -19.03 18.71
CA GLY A 93 -9.02 -18.81 19.29
C GLY A 93 -9.35 -17.32 19.50
N ALA A 94 -8.69 -16.42 18.76
CA ALA A 94 -8.98 -14.98 18.77
C ALA A 94 -10.12 -14.63 17.80
N THR A 95 -11.29 -15.26 18.03
CA THR A 95 -12.43 -15.28 17.09
C THR A 95 -13.69 -14.58 17.60
N GLU A 96 -13.65 -13.95 18.78
CA GLU A 96 -14.82 -13.30 19.36
C GLU A 96 -15.16 -11.97 18.67
N TYR A 97 -14.12 -11.23 18.25
CA TYR A 97 -14.28 -9.89 17.67
C TYR A 97 -13.32 -9.69 16.50
N MET A 98 -13.80 -8.99 15.47
CA MET A 98 -13.02 -8.64 14.29
C MET A 98 -13.23 -7.17 13.96
N LEU A 99 -12.14 -6.42 13.88
CA LEU A 99 -12.11 -5.10 13.28
C LEU A 99 -11.12 -5.09 12.11
N VAL A 100 -11.58 -4.69 10.92
CA VAL A 100 -10.71 -4.52 9.75
C VAL A 100 -10.66 -3.04 9.39
N ASN A 101 -9.45 -2.48 9.31
CA ASN A 101 -9.24 -1.19 8.69
C ASN A 101 -9.21 -1.33 7.17
N VAL A 102 -10.22 -0.77 6.50
CA VAL A 102 -10.33 -0.67 5.04
C VAL A 102 -10.17 0.76 4.53
N SER A 103 -9.90 1.73 5.41
CA SER A 103 -9.87 3.17 5.10
C SER A 103 -10.97 3.56 4.10
N GLU A 104 -10.57 3.95 2.90
CA GLU A 104 -11.43 4.16 1.74
C GLU A 104 -11.74 2.80 1.05
N LEU A 105 -12.92 2.23 1.32
CA LEU A 105 -13.30 0.83 1.04
C LEU A 105 -13.03 0.33 -0.40
N ARG A 106 -13.15 1.19 -1.42
CA ARG A 106 -13.17 0.81 -2.84
C ARG A 106 -12.02 -0.13 -3.23
N ASP A 107 -10.80 0.21 -2.84
CA ASP A 107 -9.60 -0.51 -3.27
C ASP A 107 -9.33 -1.76 -2.40
N TYR A 108 -10.14 -2.02 -1.37
CA TYR A 108 -9.94 -3.10 -0.39
C TYR A 108 -11.07 -4.13 -0.38
N VAL A 109 -12.02 -4.05 -1.33
CA VAL A 109 -13.20 -4.93 -1.37
C VAL A 109 -12.85 -6.41 -1.48
N MET A 110 -11.81 -6.78 -2.26
CA MET A 110 -11.38 -8.17 -2.39
C MET A 110 -10.91 -8.73 -1.04
N GLY A 111 -10.00 -8.03 -0.36
CA GLY A 111 -9.48 -8.46 0.94
C GLY A 111 -10.58 -8.47 2.01
N ALA A 112 -11.42 -7.44 2.05
CA ALA A 112 -12.53 -7.35 3.00
C ALA A 112 -13.54 -8.49 2.81
N ARG A 113 -13.85 -8.83 1.56
CA ARG A 113 -14.71 -9.97 1.24
C ARG A 113 -14.08 -11.31 1.63
N MET A 114 -12.78 -11.48 1.44
CA MET A 114 -12.07 -12.68 1.88
C MET A 114 -12.12 -12.84 3.40
N ILE A 115 -11.86 -11.76 4.13
CA ILE A 115 -11.94 -11.75 5.60
C ILE A 115 -13.37 -12.04 6.05
N ALA A 116 -14.38 -11.50 5.37
CA ALA A 116 -15.78 -11.81 5.66
C ALA A 116 -16.11 -13.31 5.47
N ASP A 117 -15.57 -13.96 4.42
CA ASP A 117 -15.75 -15.41 4.20
C ASP A 117 -15.13 -16.22 5.34
N ILE A 118 -13.92 -15.86 5.77
CA ILE A 118 -13.22 -16.54 6.88
C ILE A 118 -13.94 -16.32 8.21
N THR A 119 -14.33 -15.08 8.52
CA THR A 119 -14.98 -14.74 9.80
C THR A 119 -16.39 -15.30 9.90
N TRP A 120 -17.07 -15.54 8.77
CA TRP A 120 -18.35 -16.22 8.73
C TRP A 120 -18.22 -17.74 8.99
N HIS A 121 -17.32 -18.43 8.29
CA HIS A 121 -17.16 -19.88 8.44
C HIS A 121 -15.73 -20.38 8.16
N ALA A 122 -14.80 -20.09 9.06
CA ALA A 122 -13.40 -20.50 8.95
C ALA A 122 -13.20 -22.02 8.66
N PRO A 123 -13.89 -22.98 9.31
CA PRO A 123 -13.66 -24.39 9.00
C PRO A 123 -13.93 -24.79 7.54
N ALA A 124 -14.91 -24.17 6.86
CA ALA A 124 -15.19 -24.43 5.46
C ALA A 124 -14.11 -23.83 4.54
N VAL A 125 -13.62 -22.63 4.88
CA VAL A 125 -12.52 -21.98 4.15
C VAL A 125 -11.23 -22.80 4.24
N TYR A 126 -10.87 -23.24 5.45
CA TYR A 126 -9.64 -23.97 5.74
C TYR A 126 -9.74 -25.49 5.53
N ALA A 127 -10.88 -26.01 5.07
CA ALA A 127 -10.98 -27.38 4.55
C ALA A 127 -10.18 -27.56 3.25
N SER A 128 -9.91 -26.47 2.52
CA SER A 128 -9.00 -26.47 1.38
C SER A 128 -7.55 -26.36 1.85
N PRO A 129 -6.61 -27.13 1.25
CA PRO A 129 -5.18 -26.96 1.51
C PRO A 129 -4.62 -25.66 0.91
N ASP A 130 -5.35 -25.01 -0.01
CA ASP A 130 -5.01 -23.71 -0.60
C ASP A 130 -6.20 -22.75 -0.45
N PRO A 131 -6.44 -22.21 0.76
CA PRO A 131 -7.57 -21.32 1.01
C PRO A 131 -7.52 -20.02 0.19
N ALA A 132 -6.33 -19.50 -0.11
CA ALA A 132 -6.15 -18.30 -0.92
C ALA A 132 -6.47 -18.55 -2.39
N GLY A 133 -5.93 -19.62 -2.99
CA GLY A 133 -6.25 -19.99 -4.36
C GLY A 133 -7.69 -20.46 -4.53
N ARG A 134 -8.30 -21.09 -3.52
CA ARG A 134 -9.75 -21.36 -3.48
C ARG A 134 -10.54 -20.05 -3.58
N TYR A 135 -10.21 -19.07 -2.75
CA TYR A 135 -10.89 -17.78 -2.72
C TYR A 135 -10.74 -17.04 -4.06
N LEU A 136 -9.52 -16.91 -4.59
CA LEU A 136 -9.27 -16.25 -5.87
C LEU A 136 -9.99 -16.94 -7.04
N SER A 137 -10.06 -18.27 -7.04
CA SER A 137 -10.81 -19.00 -8.06
C SER A 137 -12.31 -18.77 -7.96
N TRP A 138 -12.86 -18.63 -6.75
CA TRP A 138 -14.26 -18.23 -6.57
C TRP A 138 -14.47 -16.78 -7.04
N TRP A 139 -13.63 -15.85 -6.57
CA TRP A 139 -13.70 -14.43 -6.92
C TRP A 139 -13.73 -14.22 -8.43
N THR A 140 -12.81 -14.85 -9.16
CA THR A 140 -12.74 -14.61 -10.61
C THR A 140 -13.87 -15.28 -11.39
N ARG A 141 -14.40 -16.40 -10.90
CA ARG A 141 -15.62 -17.00 -11.47
C ARG A 141 -16.85 -16.15 -11.21
N GLU A 142 -16.97 -15.60 -10.00
CA GLU A 142 -18.12 -14.79 -9.59
C GLU A 142 -18.19 -13.48 -10.39
N TYR A 143 -17.07 -12.75 -10.48
CA TYR A 143 -17.08 -11.39 -11.00
C TYR A 143 -16.63 -11.27 -12.46
N PHE A 144 -16.02 -12.31 -13.05
CA PHE A 144 -15.44 -12.20 -14.39
C PHE A 144 -15.72 -13.41 -15.30
N ALA A 145 -16.75 -14.21 -15.06
CA ALA A 145 -17.13 -15.26 -16.02
C ALA A 145 -17.65 -14.62 -17.33
N PRO A 146 -17.12 -14.99 -18.52
CA PRO A 146 -16.34 -16.19 -18.83
C PRO A 146 -14.80 -16.06 -18.77
N ALA A 147 -14.24 -14.87 -18.55
CA ALA A 147 -12.81 -14.57 -18.48
C ALA A 147 -12.10 -15.00 -17.17
N ALA A 148 -12.72 -15.87 -16.36
CA ALA A 148 -12.27 -16.18 -15.00
C ALA A 148 -10.83 -16.73 -14.92
N ALA A 149 -10.40 -17.52 -15.90
CA ALA A 149 -9.05 -18.09 -15.95
C ALA A 149 -7.99 -17.01 -16.25
N GLN A 150 -8.26 -16.14 -17.21
CA GLN A 150 -7.39 -15.02 -17.57
C GLN A 150 -7.32 -14.00 -16.43
N ALA A 151 -8.47 -13.67 -15.84
CA ALA A 151 -8.54 -12.81 -14.66
C ALA A 151 -7.72 -13.38 -13.50
N ARG A 152 -7.78 -14.70 -13.27
CA ARG A 152 -6.98 -15.35 -12.23
C ARG A 152 -5.49 -15.20 -12.48
N ALA A 153 -5.03 -15.45 -13.70
CA ALA A 153 -3.63 -15.32 -14.07
C ALA A 153 -3.12 -13.86 -13.92
N ALA A 154 -3.97 -12.87 -14.16
CA ALA A 154 -3.65 -11.47 -13.96
C ALA A 154 -3.60 -11.07 -12.47
N TYR A 155 -4.50 -11.57 -11.61
CA TYR A 155 -4.39 -11.38 -10.16
C TYR A 155 -3.14 -12.07 -9.57
N ASP A 156 -2.79 -13.27 -10.04
CA ASP A 156 -1.57 -13.94 -9.59
C ASP A 156 -0.33 -13.11 -9.96
N ALA A 157 -0.30 -12.53 -11.18
CA ALA A 157 0.77 -11.61 -11.59
C ALA A 157 0.78 -10.32 -10.76
N TYR A 158 -0.38 -9.75 -10.47
CA TYR A 158 -0.54 -8.58 -9.61
C TYR A 158 0.05 -8.83 -8.22
N HIS A 159 -0.40 -9.88 -7.53
CA HIS A 159 0.05 -10.18 -6.16
C HIS A 159 1.50 -10.65 -6.11
N THR A 160 2.08 -11.13 -7.21
CA THR A 160 3.54 -11.39 -7.26
C THR A 160 4.34 -10.09 -7.23
N LEU A 161 3.82 -9.02 -7.84
CA LEU A 161 4.50 -7.73 -7.97
C LEU A 161 4.16 -6.74 -6.85
N LEU A 162 2.95 -6.81 -6.29
CA LEU A 162 2.36 -5.85 -5.35
C LEU A 162 1.66 -6.58 -4.18
N ASP A 163 2.44 -7.27 -3.35
CA ASP A 163 2.05 -7.94 -2.09
C ASP A 163 2.54 -7.20 -0.83
N THR A 164 3.21 -6.05 -0.99
CA THR A 164 3.64 -5.19 0.13
C THR A 164 3.64 -3.70 -0.28
N PRO A 165 3.49 -2.76 0.66
CA PRO A 165 3.51 -1.32 0.38
C PRO A 165 4.86 -0.84 -0.16
N ASP A 166 5.98 -1.40 0.30
CA ASP A 166 7.31 -0.97 -0.14
C ASP A 166 7.53 -1.23 -1.64
N LYS A 167 6.96 -2.31 -2.19
CA LYS A 167 6.99 -2.61 -3.62
C LYS A 167 6.22 -1.57 -4.44
N LEU A 168 5.06 -1.09 -3.96
CA LEU A 168 4.30 -0.02 -4.61
C LEU A 168 5.08 1.30 -4.64
N TRP A 169 5.78 1.63 -3.54
CA TRP A 169 6.47 2.91 -3.39
C TRP A 169 7.90 2.91 -3.94
N TYR A 170 8.48 1.76 -4.25
CA TYR A 170 9.89 1.62 -4.65
C TYR A 170 10.27 2.55 -5.81
N ALA A 171 9.50 2.52 -6.90
CA ALA A 171 9.77 3.32 -8.08
C ALA A 171 9.55 4.83 -7.83
N SER A 172 8.51 5.17 -7.04
CA SER A 172 8.25 6.56 -6.65
C SER A 172 9.43 7.17 -5.88
N GLU A 173 9.99 6.42 -4.92
CA GLU A 173 11.16 6.85 -4.16
C GLU A 173 12.40 6.98 -5.05
N ALA A 174 12.57 6.08 -6.03
CA ALA A 174 13.65 6.21 -7.00
C ALA A 174 13.53 7.51 -7.82
N VAL A 175 12.33 7.85 -8.30
CA VAL A 175 12.07 9.13 -8.99
C VAL A 175 12.45 10.31 -8.10
N GLN A 176 12.00 10.32 -6.85
CA GLN A 176 12.27 11.39 -5.90
C GLN A 176 13.77 11.60 -5.64
N ASN A 177 14.46 10.51 -5.38
CA ASN A 177 15.90 10.53 -5.16
C ASN A 177 16.68 10.93 -6.42
N LEU A 178 16.14 10.71 -7.62
CA LEU A 178 16.76 11.14 -8.88
C LEU A 178 16.51 12.63 -9.14
N ILE A 179 15.30 13.13 -8.88
CA ILE A 179 14.98 14.57 -8.97
C ILE A 179 15.92 15.38 -8.06
N GLU A 180 16.14 14.94 -6.82
CA GLU A 180 17.08 15.58 -5.89
C GLU A 180 18.51 15.66 -6.45
N ARG A 181 19.00 14.57 -7.06
CA ARG A 181 20.35 14.53 -7.66
C ARG A 181 20.45 15.41 -8.90
N LEU A 182 19.41 15.42 -9.73
CA LEU A 182 19.31 16.26 -10.92
C LEU A 182 19.27 17.75 -10.53
N TRP A 183 18.59 18.10 -9.45
CA TRP A 183 18.60 19.46 -8.90
C TRP A 183 20.00 19.88 -8.43
N ARG A 184 20.71 19.02 -7.69
CA ARG A 184 22.10 19.26 -7.29
C ARG A 184 23.00 19.46 -8.50
N ARG A 185 22.89 18.57 -9.49
CA ARG A 185 23.62 18.67 -10.75
C ARG A 185 23.34 19.99 -11.48
N ALA A 186 22.08 20.39 -11.62
CA ALA A 186 21.68 21.63 -12.29
C ALA A 186 22.18 22.89 -11.54
N SER A 187 22.29 22.80 -10.22
CA SER A 187 22.74 23.90 -9.36
C SER A 187 24.26 23.91 -9.11
N GLY A 188 25.03 23.05 -9.79
CA GLY A 188 26.48 22.91 -9.59
C GLY A 188 26.89 22.38 -8.21
N GLN A 189 25.96 21.79 -7.46
CA GLN A 189 26.25 21.15 -6.18
C GLN A 189 26.77 19.72 -6.37
N PRO A 190 27.59 19.20 -5.45
CA PRO A 190 27.99 17.80 -5.47
C PRO A 190 26.79 16.86 -5.42
N PHE A 191 26.84 15.79 -6.22
CA PHE A 191 25.82 14.75 -6.26
C PHE A 191 26.46 13.37 -6.44
N THR A 192 25.73 12.32 -6.07
CA THR A 192 26.15 10.93 -6.27
C THR A 192 25.56 10.36 -7.56
N PRO A 193 26.28 9.51 -8.30
CA PRO A 193 25.71 8.77 -9.42
C PRO A 193 24.54 7.87 -8.99
N SER A 194 23.74 7.43 -9.96
CA SER A 194 22.68 6.43 -9.75
C SER A 194 23.27 5.12 -9.19
N ASN A 195 22.59 4.52 -8.21
CA ASN A 195 22.97 3.24 -7.66
C ASN A 195 22.70 2.12 -8.68
N ALA A 196 23.73 1.33 -9.01
CA ALA A 196 23.64 0.28 -10.02
C ALA A 196 22.64 -0.84 -9.66
N ASP A 197 22.55 -1.22 -8.39
CA ASP A 197 21.62 -2.24 -7.90
C ASP A 197 20.18 -1.74 -8.01
N THR A 198 19.91 -0.49 -7.63
CA THR A 198 18.60 0.14 -7.82
C THR A 198 18.19 0.14 -9.29
N LEU A 199 19.10 0.50 -10.20
CA LEU A 199 18.80 0.46 -11.64
C LEU A 199 18.57 -0.96 -12.15
N ALA A 200 19.31 -1.95 -11.66
CA ALA A 200 19.09 -3.35 -12.02
C ALA A 200 17.71 -3.84 -11.57
N VAL A 201 17.28 -3.47 -10.35
CA VAL A 201 15.92 -3.76 -9.86
C VAL A 201 14.87 -3.10 -10.75
N LEU A 202 14.97 -1.80 -11.03
CA LEU A 202 14.01 -1.09 -11.89
C LEU A 202 13.91 -1.69 -13.30
N ARG A 203 15.05 -2.07 -13.91
CA ARG A 203 15.10 -2.71 -15.24
C ARG A 203 14.49 -4.10 -15.26
N SER A 204 14.70 -4.89 -14.22
CA SER A 204 14.03 -6.19 -14.09
C SER A 204 12.52 -6.01 -13.88
N ARG A 205 12.16 -5.05 -13.03
CA ARG A 205 10.77 -4.78 -12.65
C ARG A 205 9.91 -4.31 -13.81
N ILE A 206 10.42 -3.45 -14.69
CA ILE A 206 9.64 -2.93 -15.83
C ILE A 206 9.19 -4.04 -16.78
N ALA A 207 10.03 -5.05 -17.05
CA ALA A 207 9.67 -6.16 -17.92
C ALA A 207 8.56 -7.04 -17.32
N LEU A 208 8.59 -7.22 -15.99
CA LEU A 208 7.55 -7.96 -15.28
C LEU A 208 6.23 -7.19 -15.24
N LEU A 209 6.28 -5.87 -15.03
CA LEU A 209 5.12 -4.99 -15.06
C LEU A 209 4.46 -4.95 -16.44
N ASP A 210 5.26 -4.86 -17.50
CA ASP A 210 4.76 -4.90 -18.89
C ASP A 210 4.04 -6.22 -19.19
N SER A 211 4.61 -7.34 -18.74
CA SER A 211 3.97 -8.66 -18.87
C SER A 211 2.67 -8.77 -18.05
N ALA A 212 2.64 -8.23 -16.84
CA ALA A 212 1.44 -8.22 -15.99
C ALA A 212 0.33 -7.35 -16.58
N LEU A 213 0.66 -6.16 -17.10
CA LEU A 213 -0.29 -5.27 -17.77
C LEU A 213 -0.81 -5.87 -19.08
N ALA A 214 0.02 -6.61 -19.82
CA ALA A 214 -0.44 -7.34 -21.00
C ALA A 214 -1.48 -8.41 -20.63
N ARG A 215 -1.26 -9.15 -19.54
CA ARG A 215 -2.24 -10.14 -19.02
C ARG A 215 -3.54 -9.48 -18.56
N GLU A 216 -3.45 -8.32 -17.90
CA GLU A 216 -4.63 -7.53 -17.51
C GLU A 216 -5.45 -7.12 -18.74
N ALA A 217 -4.79 -6.58 -19.76
CA ALA A 217 -5.43 -6.17 -21.01
C ALA A 217 -6.06 -7.35 -21.77
N GLU A 218 -5.35 -8.49 -21.84
CA GLU A 218 -5.87 -9.73 -22.45
C GLU A 218 -7.13 -10.22 -21.73
N ALA A 219 -7.09 -10.32 -20.40
CA ALA A 219 -8.25 -10.71 -19.60
C ALA A 219 -9.44 -9.76 -19.79
N GLY A 220 -9.18 -8.45 -19.78
CA GLY A 220 -10.20 -7.42 -19.96
C GLY A 220 -10.86 -7.43 -21.35
N SER A 221 -10.19 -7.97 -22.38
CA SER A 221 -10.76 -8.03 -23.74
C SER A 221 -12.00 -8.93 -23.85
N ALA A 222 -12.11 -9.93 -22.97
CA ALA A 222 -13.23 -10.87 -22.91
C ALA A 222 -14.31 -10.47 -21.90
N MET A 223 -14.13 -9.37 -21.16
CA MET A 223 -15.05 -8.88 -20.15
C MET A 223 -16.06 -7.88 -20.71
N ASN A 224 -17.23 -7.78 -20.08
CA ASN A 224 -18.17 -6.70 -20.36
C ASN A 224 -17.65 -5.35 -19.81
N ARG A 225 -18.36 -4.26 -20.13
CA ARG A 225 -17.88 -2.90 -19.79
C ARG A 225 -17.74 -2.68 -18.27
N PRO A 226 -18.72 -2.99 -17.41
CA PRO A 226 -18.57 -2.89 -15.95
C PRO A 226 -17.43 -3.73 -15.39
N GLU A 227 -17.33 -4.99 -15.80
CA GLU A 227 -16.26 -5.92 -15.36
C GLU A 227 -14.88 -5.38 -15.71
N ARG A 228 -14.67 -5.03 -16.99
CA ARG A 228 -13.40 -4.48 -17.47
C ARG A 228 -13.05 -3.18 -16.74
N ARG A 229 -14.04 -2.34 -16.45
CA ARG A 229 -13.81 -1.10 -15.68
C ARG A 229 -13.34 -1.41 -14.27
N PHE A 230 -14.06 -2.27 -13.54
CA PHE A 230 -13.65 -2.67 -12.19
C PHE A 230 -12.26 -3.31 -12.21
N PHE A 231 -12.03 -4.26 -13.11
CA PHE A 231 -10.78 -4.99 -13.25
C PHE A 231 -9.59 -4.09 -13.60
N SER A 232 -9.79 -3.10 -14.49
CA SER A 232 -8.74 -2.14 -14.85
C SER A 232 -8.29 -1.27 -13.67
N VAL A 233 -9.12 -1.15 -12.63
CA VAL A 233 -8.80 -0.46 -11.39
C VAL A 233 -8.19 -1.44 -10.39
N ASP A 234 -8.91 -2.51 -10.07
CA ASP A 234 -8.56 -3.46 -9.01
C ASP A 234 -7.27 -4.25 -9.29
N VAL A 235 -6.93 -4.47 -10.57
CA VAL A 235 -5.66 -5.07 -11.01
C VAL A 235 -4.78 -4.03 -11.70
N GLY A 236 -5.35 -3.32 -12.66
CA GLY A 236 -4.56 -2.51 -13.58
C GLY A 236 -3.95 -1.25 -12.98
N LEU A 237 -4.66 -0.55 -12.07
CA LEU A 237 -4.22 0.77 -11.61
C LEU A 237 -2.94 0.68 -10.77
N GLY A 238 -2.87 -0.25 -9.81
CA GLY A 238 -1.68 -0.46 -8.99
C GLY A 238 -0.44 -0.79 -9.83
N LEU A 239 -0.59 -1.65 -10.85
CA LEU A 239 0.49 -1.97 -11.78
C LEU A 239 0.95 -0.74 -12.59
N ARG A 240 0.01 0.10 -13.05
CA ARG A 240 0.34 1.35 -13.77
C ARG A 240 1.02 2.37 -12.86
N VAL A 241 0.63 2.50 -11.60
CA VAL A 241 1.31 3.38 -10.63
C VAL A 241 2.81 3.04 -10.55
N ASP A 242 3.14 1.76 -10.48
CA ASP A 242 4.53 1.30 -10.40
C ASP A 242 5.25 1.38 -11.75
N GLU A 243 4.59 0.96 -12.84
CA GLU A 243 5.14 0.96 -14.20
C GLU A 243 5.50 2.35 -14.69
N ARG A 244 4.60 3.32 -14.56
CA ARG A 244 4.82 4.71 -15.00
C ARG A 244 5.99 5.34 -14.26
N GLN A 245 6.05 5.13 -12.95
CA GLN A 245 7.14 5.65 -12.12
C GLN A 245 8.46 4.93 -12.39
N THR A 246 8.43 3.63 -12.68
CA THR A 246 9.63 2.87 -13.05
C THR A 246 10.21 3.38 -14.36
N ARG A 247 9.38 3.63 -15.38
CA ARG A 247 9.83 4.24 -16.64
C ARG A 247 10.41 5.63 -16.41
N ALA A 248 9.72 6.48 -15.65
CA ALA A 248 10.22 7.81 -15.31
C ALA A 248 11.58 7.72 -14.61
N ALA A 249 11.73 6.85 -13.60
CA ALA A 249 12.99 6.68 -12.87
C ALA A 249 14.15 6.26 -13.80
N LEU A 250 13.91 5.34 -14.74
CA LEU A 250 14.94 4.93 -15.70
C LEU A 250 15.37 6.09 -16.60
N THR A 251 14.42 6.84 -17.15
CA THR A 251 14.73 8.02 -17.98
C THR A 251 15.44 9.13 -17.19
N LEU A 252 15.06 9.35 -15.93
CA LEU A 252 15.74 10.33 -15.05
C LEU A 252 17.17 9.88 -14.70
N ALA A 253 17.40 8.57 -14.55
CA ALA A 253 18.74 8.04 -14.34
C ALA A 253 19.65 8.22 -15.56
N ASP A 254 19.09 8.12 -16.77
CA ASP A 254 19.80 8.47 -18.00
C ASP A 254 20.06 9.97 -18.09
N ALA A 255 19.07 10.80 -17.69
CA ALA A 255 19.24 12.26 -17.62
C ALA A 255 20.39 12.65 -16.69
N LEU A 256 20.52 11.99 -15.53
CA LEU A 256 21.59 12.26 -14.57
C LEU A 256 22.98 11.93 -15.13
N GLN A 257 23.06 11.00 -16.09
CA GLN A 257 24.30 10.58 -16.76
C GLN A 257 24.53 11.26 -18.11
N ALA A 258 23.61 12.11 -18.57
CA ALA A 258 23.70 12.75 -19.87
C ALA A 258 25.02 13.51 -20.05
N PRO A 259 25.62 13.52 -21.25
CA PRO A 259 26.95 14.10 -21.48
C PRO A 259 26.98 15.63 -21.32
N ASP A 260 25.85 16.30 -21.54
CA ASP A 260 25.72 17.75 -21.48
C ASP A 260 24.32 18.18 -20.98
N SER A 261 24.19 19.47 -20.69
CA SER A 261 22.94 20.05 -20.17
C SER A 261 21.78 19.95 -21.16
N SER A 262 22.03 20.05 -22.47
CA SER A 262 20.97 19.97 -23.48
C SER A 262 20.36 18.56 -23.52
N ALA A 263 21.21 17.53 -23.55
CA ALA A 263 20.80 16.14 -23.47
C ALA A 263 20.08 15.82 -22.16
N MET A 264 20.56 16.34 -21.02
CA MET A 264 19.90 16.21 -19.72
C MET A 264 18.48 16.79 -19.75
N TRP A 265 18.32 18.05 -20.19
CA TRP A 265 17.01 18.72 -20.23
C TRP A 265 16.02 18.08 -21.20
N ARG A 266 16.50 17.50 -22.31
CA ARG A 266 15.66 16.69 -23.20
C ARG A 266 15.12 15.46 -22.49
N LEU A 267 15.98 14.68 -21.83
CA LEU A 267 15.59 13.48 -21.09
C LEU A 267 14.66 13.79 -19.91
N LEU A 268 14.86 14.93 -19.23
CA LEU A 268 13.95 15.39 -18.17
C LEU A 268 12.52 15.61 -18.70
N ARG A 269 12.37 16.21 -19.88
CA ARG A 269 11.05 16.38 -20.52
C ARG A 269 10.46 15.04 -20.97
N GLU A 270 11.28 14.13 -21.48
CA GLU A 270 10.84 12.78 -21.85
C GLU A 270 10.31 12.01 -20.61
N ALA A 271 10.99 12.13 -19.47
CA ALA A 271 10.59 11.49 -18.21
C ALA A 271 9.23 11.97 -17.65
N VAL A 272 8.72 13.14 -18.07
CA VAL A 272 7.37 13.59 -17.71
C VAL A 272 6.29 12.74 -18.36
N THR A 273 6.54 12.21 -19.57
CA THR A 273 5.55 11.48 -20.37
C THR A 273 4.89 10.32 -19.62
N PRO A 274 5.64 9.37 -19.02
CA PRO A 274 5.01 8.30 -18.25
C PRO A 274 4.27 8.82 -17.00
N LEU A 275 4.76 9.88 -16.35
CA LEU A 275 4.07 10.46 -15.19
C LEU A 275 2.75 11.14 -15.59
N GLU A 276 2.71 11.82 -16.74
CA GLU A 276 1.47 12.37 -17.29
C GLU A 276 0.49 11.27 -17.73
N GLN A 277 0.99 10.15 -18.25
CA GLN A 277 0.16 8.98 -18.50
C GLN A 277 -0.47 8.43 -17.21
N LEU A 278 0.24 8.47 -16.08
CA LEU A 278 -0.29 8.08 -14.78
C LEU A 278 -1.45 8.98 -14.33
N GLU A 279 -1.33 10.29 -14.53
CA GLU A 279 -2.45 11.23 -14.26
C GLU A 279 -3.69 10.88 -15.10
N ASN A 280 -3.48 10.50 -16.37
CA ASN A 280 -4.56 10.02 -17.23
C ASN A 280 -5.12 8.65 -16.79
N ASP A 281 -4.29 7.78 -16.24
CA ASP A 281 -4.70 6.49 -15.67
C ASP A 281 -5.63 6.71 -14.47
N PHE A 282 -5.30 7.64 -13.56
CA PHE A 282 -6.18 8.03 -12.46
C PHE A 282 -7.50 8.62 -12.95
N ALA A 283 -7.47 9.56 -13.90
CA ALA A 283 -8.69 10.14 -14.45
C ALA A 283 -9.61 9.09 -15.09
N ARG A 284 -9.05 8.06 -15.75
CA ARG A 284 -9.83 6.93 -16.31
C ARG A 284 -10.40 6.01 -15.24
N ALA A 285 -9.72 5.89 -14.10
CA ALA A 285 -10.16 5.08 -12.97
C ALA A 285 -11.30 5.75 -12.20
N GLU A 286 -11.54 7.05 -12.36
CA GLU A 286 -12.63 7.78 -11.69
C GLU A 286 -13.93 7.72 -12.48
N TYR A 287 -15.01 7.35 -11.81
CA TYR A 287 -16.37 7.30 -12.34
C TYR A 287 -17.36 7.29 -11.18
N PRO A 288 -18.59 7.81 -11.35
CA PRO A 288 -19.57 7.86 -10.26
C PRO A 288 -19.82 6.48 -9.62
N PRO A 289 -19.87 6.38 -8.28
CA PRO A 289 -19.79 7.47 -7.29
C PRO A 289 -18.36 7.82 -6.83
N PHE A 290 -17.32 7.32 -7.48
CA PHE A 290 -15.91 7.47 -7.12
C PHE A 290 -15.21 8.63 -7.85
N ASP A 291 -15.90 9.76 -7.98
CA ASP A 291 -15.32 10.97 -8.56
C ASP A 291 -14.26 11.55 -7.61
N ARG A 292 -13.11 11.99 -8.14
CA ARG A 292 -11.96 12.51 -7.37
C ARG A 292 -11.37 11.55 -6.33
N TRP A 293 -11.62 10.25 -6.47
CA TRP A 293 -11.18 9.23 -5.53
C TRP A 293 -9.65 9.17 -5.37
N TYR A 294 -8.91 9.29 -6.47
CA TYR A 294 -7.45 9.18 -6.43
C TYR A 294 -6.74 10.52 -6.26
N GLY A 295 -7.48 11.63 -6.38
CA GLY A 295 -6.94 12.98 -6.22
C GLY A 295 -6.46 13.33 -4.81
N GLU A 296 -6.04 14.58 -4.67
CA GLU A 296 -5.53 15.13 -3.41
C GLU A 296 -6.60 15.12 -2.31
N THR A 297 -6.21 14.63 -1.14
CA THR A 297 -7.00 14.64 0.09
C THR A 297 -6.09 15.04 1.26
N TRP A 298 -6.64 15.16 2.47
CA TRP A 298 -5.81 15.35 3.67
C TRP A 298 -4.90 14.14 3.95
N ILE A 299 -5.22 12.95 3.41
CA ILE A 299 -4.42 11.72 3.49
C ILE A 299 -3.32 11.75 2.43
N ARG A 300 -3.66 12.09 1.18
CA ARG A 300 -2.76 12.15 0.02
C ARG A 300 -2.39 13.61 -0.30
N ALA A 301 -1.88 14.34 0.70
CA ALA A 301 -1.67 15.78 0.59
C ALA A 301 -0.32 16.15 -0.05
N GLY A 302 -0.30 17.14 -0.93
CA GLY A 302 0.92 17.79 -1.43
C GLY A 302 2.02 16.82 -1.84
N LEU A 303 3.21 16.96 -1.23
CA LEU A 303 4.40 16.16 -1.54
C LEU A 303 4.63 15.00 -0.55
N GLN A 304 3.58 14.54 0.14
CA GLN A 304 3.72 13.40 1.03
C GLN A 304 4.07 12.14 0.24
N ARG A 305 4.83 11.23 0.88
CA ARG A 305 5.30 9.97 0.28
C ARG A 305 4.19 9.11 -0.31
N ASN A 306 3.03 9.08 0.35
CA ASN A 306 1.86 8.30 -0.04
C ASN A 306 0.98 8.98 -1.11
N ASN A 307 1.39 10.14 -1.65
CA ASN A 307 0.71 10.78 -2.75
C ASN A 307 1.32 10.32 -4.09
N SER A 308 0.58 9.51 -4.85
CA SER A 308 1.02 9.00 -6.16
C SER A 308 1.21 10.10 -7.22
N HIS A 309 0.64 11.29 -7.03
CA HIS A 309 0.82 12.44 -7.93
C HIS A 309 2.15 13.19 -7.70
N ARG A 310 2.81 12.92 -6.57
CA ARG A 310 3.99 13.66 -6.11
C ARG A 310 5.09 13.76 -7.17
N ALA A 311 5.43 12.64 -7.81
CA ALA A 311 6.47 12.57 -8.83
C ALA A 311 6.20 13.50 -10.02
N TYR A 312 4.94 13.53 -10.50
CA TYR A 312 4.52 14.38 -11.60
C TYR A 312 4.63 15.87 -11.23
N VAL A 313 4.13 16.22 -10.04
CA VAL A 313 4.15 17.60 -9.53
C VAL A 313 5.58 18.13 -9.36
N GLU A 314 6.47 17.37 -8.71
CA GLU A 314 7.85 17.79 -8.46
C GLU A 314 8.68 17.88 -9.74
N LEU A 315 8.59 16.89 -10.64
CA LEU A 315 9.36 16.93 -11.88
C LEU A 315 8.93 18.13 -12.75
N ARG A 316 7.63 18.41 -12.83
CA ARG A 316 7.14 19.59 -13.57
C ARG A 316 7.58 20.91 -12.96
N ALA A 317 7.57 21.04 -11.63
CA ALA A 317 8.03 22.24 -10.96
C ALA A 317 9.54 22.45 -11.14
N PHE A 318 10.33 21.35 -11.08
CA PHE A 318 11.75 21.37 -11.36
C PHE A 318 12.04 21.86 -12.79
N ILE A 319 11.33 21.32 -13.79
CA ILE A 319 11.48 21.73 -15.20
C ILE A 319 11.00 23.18 -15.41
N GLY A 320 9.84 23.55 -14.87
CA GLY A 320 9.25 24.88 -15.07
C GLY A 320 10.04 26.01 -14.40
N SER A 321 10.96 25.69 -13.50
CA SER A 321 11.86 26.65 -12.84
C SER A 321 13.27 26.66 -13.44
N ASP A 322 13.52 25.96 -14.55
CA ASP A 322 14.85 25.73 -15.11
C ASP A 322 15.84 25.18 -14.05
N GLY A 323 15.33 24.33 -13.16
CA GLY A 323 16.08 23.68 -12.09
C GLY A 323 16.39 24.56 -10.87
N ARG A 324 15.79 25.75 -10.79
CA ARG A 324 16.02 26.70 -9.68
C ARG A 324 15.14 26.46 -8.48
N SER A 325 13.95 25.89 -8.67
CA SER A 325 13.01 25.64 -7.59
C SER A 325 13.03 24.18 -7.17
N ARG A 326 13.09 23.98 -5.86
CA ARG A 326 12.82 22.73 -5.17
C ARG A 326 11.54 22.93 -4.38
N LEU A 327 10.52 22.13 -4.67
CA LEU A 327 9.33 22.14 -3.82
C LEU A 327 9.70 21.44 -2.50
N GLU A 328 9.31 22.05 -1.39
CA GLU A 328 9.49 21.45 -0.07
C GLU A 328 8.16 20.86 0.40
N PRO A 329 8.16 19.67 1.04
CA PRO A 329 6.94 19.13 1.62
C PRO A 329 6.43 20.10 2.69
N LEU A 330 5.12 20.34 2.71
CA LEU A 330 4.49 20.99 3.87
C LEU A 330 4.83 20.17 5.13
N PRO A 331 5.03 20.82 6.30
CA PRO A 331 5.19 20.10 7.56
C PRO A 331 4.06 19.07 7.70
N ALA A 332 4.42 17.79 7.86
CA ALA A 332 3.46 16.70 7.87
C ALA A 332 2.31 16.97 8.86
N PHE A 333 1.06 16.86 8.39
CA PHE A 333 -0.09 16.73 9.29
C PHE A 333 0.09 15.42 10.07
N GLY A 334 0.17 15.53 11.40
CA GLY A 334 0.29 14.36 12.27
C GLY A 334 1.70 13.76 12.31
N ARG A 335 2.71 14.54 12.72
CA ARG A 335 3.80 13.93 13.48
C ARG A 335 3.13 13.11 14.61
N PRO A 336 3.35 11.80 14.73
CA PRO A 336 3.18 11.15 16.02
C PRO A 336 3.98 11.99 17.01
N PRO A 337 3.48 12.24 18.24
CA PRO A 337 4.28 12.94 19.24
C PRO A 337 5.67 12.32 19.26
N THR A 338 6.70 13.15 19.09
CA THR A 338 8.08 12.75 19.31
C THR A 338 8.09 11.95 20.60
N ALA A 339 8.50 10.69 20.54
CA ALA A 339 8.64 9.85 21.72
C ALA A 339 9.32 10.70 22.81
N ALA A 340 8.63 10.92 23.92
CA ALA A 340 9.18 11.62 25.07
C ALA A 340 10.38 10.80 25.56
N GLY A 341 11.58 11.16 25.09
CA GLY A 341 12.74 10.29 25.25
C GLY A 341 13.99 10.79 24.54
N ALA A 342 14.17 12.10 24.41
CA ALA A 342 15.50 12.69 24.26
C ALA A 342 15.61 13.76 25.34
N SER A 343 16.17 13.37 26.47
CA SER A 343 16.50 14.24 27.60
C SER A 343 17.26 15.48 27.11
N ALA A 344 16.66 16.65 27.29
CA ALA A 344 17.41 17.90 27.30
C ALA A 344 18.37 17.87 28.50
N PRO A 345 19.62 18.36 28.37
CA PRO A 345 20.54 18.38 29.49
C PRO A 345 20.01 19.40 30.51
N VAL A 346 19.79 18.92 31.72
CA VAL A 346 19.45 19.73 32.88
C VAL A 346 20.55 20.79 33.05
N ARG A 347 20.18 22.07 32.98
CA ARG A 347 20.98 23.15 33.55
C ARG A 347 20.45 23.42 34.95
N THR A 348 21.20 22.98 35.95
CA THR A 348 21.09 23.44 37.34
C THR A 348 21.87 24.74 37.53
N PRO A 349 21.43 25.65 38.40
CA PRO A 349 22.33 26.39 39.29
C PRO A 349 23.00 25.45 40.30
#